data_AF-A0A2R6NR36-F1
#
_entry.id   AF-A0A2R6NR36-F1
#
_cell.length_a   1.000
_cell.length_b   1.000
_cell.length_c   1.000
_cell.angle_alpha   90.00
_cell.angle_beta   90.00
_cell.angle_gamma   90.00
#
_symmetry.space_group_name_H-M   'P 1'
#
loop_
_entity.id
_entity.type
_entity.pdbx_description
1 polymer ?
#
loop_
_entity_poly.entity_id
_entity_poly.type
_entity_poly.pdbx_seq_one_letter_code
_entity_poly.pdbx_strand_id
1 'polypeptide(L)'
;MLSTFHRWRDFMQCSDHRVAKFMVRWDGPYKVVCAWPESSLYELNLPQHSNAFPKFHSSLLKPHIPNDDSLYPSRAHAEPKPIFDPETGEDQHFVEKILDR
;
A
#
# COMPACT_ATOMS: atom_id res chain seq x y z
N MET A 1 9.06 0.89 -2.76
CA MET A 1 7.90 1.24 -1.91
C MET A 1 8.39 2.08 -0.73
N LEU A 2 7.81 3.25 -0.46
CA LEU A 2 8.25 4.16 0.61
C LEU A 2 7.77 3.63 1.98
N SER A 3 8.68 3.12 2.81
CA SER A 3 8.36 2.64 4.16
C SER A 3 7.76 3.75 5.01
N THR A 4 6.53 3.56 5.51
CA THR A 4 5.82 4.53 6.36
C THR A 4 6.10 4.35 7.86
N PHE A 5 6.76 3.25 8.24
CA PHE A 5 6.92 2.82 9.64
C PHE A 5 7.60 3.88 10.53
N HIS A 6 8.66 4.53 10.03
CA HIS A 6 9.41 5.53 10.80
C HIS A 6 8.87 6.96 10.66
N ARG A 7 8.14 7.26 9.56
CA ARG A 7 7.66 8.62 9.28
C ARG A 7 6.65 9.09 10.33
N TRP A 8 5.84 8.20 10.89
CA TRP A 8 4.87 8.58 11.91
C TRP A 8 5.54 9.19 13.14
N ARG A 9 6.64 8.58 13.60
CA ARG A 9 7.40 9.12 14.74
C ARG A 9 7.94 10.51 14.42
N ASP A 10 8.47 10.70 13.23
CA ASP A 10 9.04 11.98 12.78
C ASP A 10 7.95 13.07 12.66
N PHE A 11 6.74 12.71 12.21
CA PHE A 11 5.59 13.64 12.16
C PHE A 11 5.02 13.97 13.55
N MET A 12 5.11 13.06 14.53
CA MET A 12 4.62 13.25 15.89
C MET A 12 5.63 13.94 16.83
N GLN A 13 6.93 13.92 16.52
CA GLN A 13 8.00 14.46 17.38
C GLN A 13 8.22 15.97 17.27
N CYS A 14 7.75 16.63 16.22
CA CYS A 14 7.93 18.08 16.08
C CYS A 14 6.78 18.85 16.74
N SER A 15 7.10 19.60 17.80
CA SER A 15 6.22 20.47 18.60
C SER A 15 5.61 21.67 17.87
N ASP A 16 5.60 21.66 16.54
CA ASP A 16 5.49 22.87 15.73
C ASP A 16 4.32 22.73 14.75
N HIS A 17 3.08 22.92 15.24
CA HIS A 17 1.81 23.07 14.52
C HIS A 17 1.52 22.17 13.28
N ARG A 18 2.28 21.08 13.08
CA ARG A 18 2.14 20.18 11.94
C ARG A 18 1.09 19.13 12.26
N VAL A 19 -0.03 19.21 11.56
CA VAL A 19 -1.16 18.29 11.73
C VAL A 19 -1.00 17.08 10.79
N ALA A 20 -0.73 15.90 11.33
CA ALA A 20 -0.60 14.65 10.57
C ALA A 20 -1.95 14.06 10.07
N LYS A 21 -2.98 14.89 9.84
CA LYS A 21 -4.37 14.45 9.60
C LYS A 21 -4.50 13.54 8.36
N PHE A 22 -3.68 13.77 7.34
CA PHE A 22 -3.71 13.05 6.07
C PHE A 22 -2.57 12.03 5.91
N MET A 23 -1.86 11.67 6.99
CA MET A 23 -0.81 10.67 6.90
C MET A 23 -1.39 9.26 6.82
N VAL A 24 -0.87 8.49 5.87
CA VAL A 24 -1.18 7.07 5.71
C VAL A 24 -0.74 6.30 6.96
N ARG A 25 -1.70 5.69 7.67
CA ARG A 25 -1.46 4.94 8.92
C ARG A 25 -1.06 3.48 8.72
N TRP A 26 -1.47 2.89 7.60
CA TRP A 26 -1.26 1.49 7.29
C TRP A 26 -0.62 1.38 5.92
N ASP A 27 0.44 0.59 5.83
CA ASP A 27 1.12 0.32 4.57
C ASP A 27 0.56 -0.94 3.95
N GLY A 28 0.09 -0.82 2.70
CA GLY A 28 -0.21 -1.91 1.77
C GLY A 28 -1.16 -3.03 2.23
N PRO A 29 -1.87 -3.67 1.30
CA PRO A 29 -2.33 -5.03 1.51
C PRO A 29 -1.15 -5.99 1.30
N TYR A 30 -0.71 -6.64 2.38
CA TYR A 30 0.29 -7.72 2.32
C TYR A 30 -0.39 -9.09 2.46
N LYS A 31 0.11 -10.08 1.72
CA LYS A 31 -0.38 -11.47 1.85
C LYS A 31 0.24 -12.12 3.07
N VAL A 32 -0.57 -12.80 3.88
CA VAL A 32 -0.07 -13.62 4.99
C VAL A 32 0.46 -14.94 4.44
N VAL A 33 1.72 -15.25 4.72
CA VAL A 33 2.40 -16.49 4.32
C VAL A 33 2.22 -17.56 5.38
N CYS A 34 2.36 -17.18 6.66
CA CYS A 34 2.23 -18.09 7.80
C CYS A 34 1.55 -17.38 8.96
N ALA A 35 0.82 -18.13 9.79
CA ALA A 35 0.13 -17.63 10.97
C ALA A 35 0.37 -18.55 12.16
N TRP A 36 0.66 -17.95 13.32
CA TRP A 36 0.75 -18.61 14.62
C TRP A 36 -0.27 -17.96 15.56
N PRO A 37 -1.54 -18.40 15.55
CA PRO A 37 -2.61 -17.78 16.33
C PRO A 37 -2.35 -17.82 17.85
N GLU A 38 -1.69 -18.87 18.34
CA GLU A 38 -1.36 -19.04 19.77
C GLU A 38 -0.50 -17.91 20.33
N SER A 39 0.46 -17.42 19.53
CA SER A 39 1.34 -16.30 19.89
C SER A 39 0.92 -14.99 19.22
N SER A 40 -0.22 -14.97 18.53
CA SER A 40 -0.71 -13.82 17.78
C SER A 40 0.32 -13.26 16.78
N LEU A 41 1.12 -14.13 16.17
CA LEU A 41 2.22 -13.75 15.28
C LEU A 41 1.93 -14.20 13.85
N TYR A 42 2.21 -13.34 12.88
CA TYR A 42 1.93 -13.55 11.47
C TYR A 42 3.14 -13.18 10.62
N GLU A 43 3.40 -13.95 9.57
CA GLU A 43 4.44 -13.68 8.58
C GLU A 43 3.81 -13.14 7.30
N LEU A 44 4.32 -12.01 6.81
CA LEU A 44 3.84 -11.33 5.62
C LEU A 44 4.80 -11.52 4.44
N ASN A 45 4.24 -11.63 3.24
CA ASN A 45 4.98 -11.58 1.99
C ASN A 45 5.33 -10.13 1.68
N LEU A 46 6.50 -9.70 2.17
CA LEU A 46 7.02 -8.37 1.91
C LEU A 46 7.88 -8.35 0.63
N PRO A 47 7.97 -7.21 -0.07
CA PRO A 47 8.87 -7.06 -1.21
C PRO A 47 10.33 -7.29 -0.80
N GLN A 48 11.16 -7.86 -1.68
CA GLN A 48 12.60 -8.07 -1.40
C GLN A 48 13.36 -6.79 -1.05
N HIS A 49 12.92 -5.63 -1.54
CA HIS A 49 13.54 -4.34 -1.24
C HIS A 49 13.08 -3.75 0.11
N SER A 50 12.21 -4.45 0.86
CA SER A 50 11.81 -4.01 2.18
C SER A 50 12.89 -4.42 3.20
N ASN A 51 13.44 -3.44 3.90
CA ASN A 51 14.40 -3.68 4.98
C ASN A 51 13.70 -4.10 6.31
N ALA A 52 12.45 -4.54 6.23
CA ALA A 52 11.63 -4.85 7.40
C ALA A 52 11.60 -6.35 7.65
N PHE A 53 11.52 -6.74 8.92
CA PHE A 53 11.33 -8.15 9.27
C PHE A 53 9.90 -8.58 8.91
N PRO A 54 9.68 -9.73 8.27
CA PRO A 54 8.37 -10.10 7.73
C PRO A 54 7.37 -10.57 8.79
N LYS A 55 7.82 -10.81 10.04
CA LYS A 55 6.96 -11.30 11.11
C LYS A 55 6.47 -10.15 11.99
N PHE A 56 5.16 -10.09 12.18
CA PHE A 56 4.48 -9.06 12.95
C PHE A 56 3.50 -9.67 13.94
N HIS A 57 3.33 -9.01 15.08
CA HIS A 57 2.27 -9.33 16.02
C HIS A 57 0.92 -8.79 15.50
N SER A 58 -0.18 -9.46 15.84
CA SER A 58 -1.54 -9.13 15.40
C SER A 58 -1.95 -7.68 15.71
N SER A 59 -1.44 -7.10 16.80
CA SER A 59 -1.67 -5.71 17.18
C SER A 59 -1.10 -4.68 16.20
N LEU A 60 -0.13 -5.08 15.37
CA LEU A 60 0.48 -4.25 14.33
C LEU A 60 -0.11 -4.52 12.94
N LEU A 61 -1.15 -5.35 12.85
CA LEU A 61 -1.79 -5.72 11.59
C LEU A 61 -3.25 -5.28 11.60
N LYS A 62 -3.75 -4.98 10.40
CA LYS A 62 -5.16 -4.70 10.18
C LYS A 62 -5.64 -5.50 8.98
N PRO A 63 -6.78 -6.20 9.06
CA PRO A 63 -7.33 -6.89 7.90
C PRO A 63 -7.66 -5.88 6.80
N HIS A 64 -7.22 -6.18 5.59
CA HIS A 64 -7.59 -5.43 4.40
C HIS A 64 -8.96 -5.89 3.93
N ILE A 65 -9.91 -4.95 3.88
CA ILE A 65 -11.25 -5.19 3.35
C ILE A 65 -11.34 -4.42 2.03
N PRO A 66 -11.45 -5.10 0.87
CA PRO A 66 -11.59 -4.42 -0.41
C PRO A 66 -12.88 -3.60 -0.45
N ASN A 67 -12.87 -2.53 -1.25
CA ASN A 67 -14.09 -1.74 -1.47
C ASN A 67 -15.11 -2.58 -2.26
N ASP A 68 -16.38 -2.49 -1.87
CA ASP A 68 -17.48 -2.98 -2.69
C ASP A 68 -17.93 -1.84 -3.60
N ASP A 69 -17.58 -1.94 -4.88
CA ASP A 69 -17.84 -0.89 -5.87
C ASP A 69 -19.33 -0.73 -6.20
N SER A 70 -20.14 -1.77 -5.96
CA SER A 70 -21.59 -1.70 -6.15
C SER A 70 -22.27 -0.87 -5.07
N LEU A 71 -21.81 -1.00 -3.82
CA LEU A 71 -22.35 -0.29 -2.67
C LEU A 71 -21.73 1.10 -2.50
N TYR A 72 -20.45 1.26 -2.87
CA TYR A 72 -19.68 2.50 -2.69
C TYR A 72 -18.98 2.94 -3.97
N PRO A 73 -19.73 3.31 -5.04
CA PRO A 73 -19.14 3.71 -6.32
C PRO A 73 -18.31 5.00 -6.22
N SER A 74 -18.54 5.85 -5.21
CA SER A 74 -17.74 7.06 -4.97
C SER A 74 -16.35 6.77 -4.39
N ARG A 75 -16.13 5.56 -3.85
CA ARG A 75 -14.82 5.11 -3.36
C ARG A 75 -14.07 4.28 -4.39
N ALA A 76 -14.77 3.78 -5.41
CA ALA A 76 -14.16 3.10 -6.53
C ALA A 76 -13.27 4.10 -7.28
N HIS A 77 -11.98 3.79 -7.36
CA HIS A 77 -11.08 4.57 -8.20
C HIS A 77 -11.29 4.11 -9.65
N ALA A 78 -11.92 4.96 -10.46
CA ALA A 78 -11.96 4.74 -11.89
C ALA A 78 -10.53 4.73 -12.44
N GLU A 79 -10.21 3.74 -13.27
CA GLU A 79 -8.92 3.70 -13.94
C GLU A 79 -8.72 5.00 -14.74
N PRO A 80 -7.55 5.65 -14.63
CA PRO A 80 -7.29 6.84 -15.41
C PRO A 80 -7.35 6.48 -16.90
N LYS A 81 -8.00 7.34 -17.70
CA LYS A 81 -8.00 7.18 -19.14
C LYS A 81 -6.55 7.26 -19.68
N PRO A 82 -6.25 6.58 -20.80
CA PRO A 82 -4.96 6.74 -21.48
C PRO A 82 -4.63 8.22 -21.67
N ILE A 83 -3.38 8.58 -21.39
CA ILE A 83 -2.88 9.94 -21.56
C ILE A 83 -2.23 10.00 -22.93
N PHE A 84 -2.65 10.94 -23.77
CA PHE A 84 -2.01 11.18 -25.06
C PHE A 84 -0.62 11.78 -24.87
N ASP A 85 0.39 11.19 -25.49
CA ASP A 85 1.74 11.71 -25.50
C ASP A 85 1.99 12.56 -26.77
N PRO A 86 2.13 13.89 -26.65
CA PRO A 86 2.28 14.77 -27.80
C PRO A 86 3.64 14.64 -28.51
N GLU A 87 4.65 14.03 -27.89
CA GLU A 87 5.99 13.86 -28.51
C GLU A 87 6.07 12.62 -29.39
N THR A 88 5.43 11.52 -28.96
CA THR A 88 5.38 10.25 -29.71
C THR A 88 4.14 10.15 -30.60
N GLY A 89 3.08 10.92 -30.31
CA GLY A 89 1.83 10.91 -31.07
C GLY A 89 0.94 9.69 -30.77
N GLU A 90 1.22 8.96 -29.69
CA GLU A 90 0.54 7.74 -29.29
C GLU A 90 -0.11 7.88 -27.91
N ASP A 91 -1.16 7.10 -27.64
CA ASP A 91 -1.78 7.01 -26.33
C ASP A 91 -0.91 6.13 -25.40
N GLN A 92 -0.61 6.62 -24.20
CA GLN A 92 0.07 5.83 -23.18
C GLN A 92 -0.93 4.86 -22.55
N HIS A 93 -0.76 3.57 -22.87
CA HIS A 93 -1.60 2.48 -22.37
C HIS A 93 -0.97 1.75 -21.17
N PHE A 94 -1.82 1.11 -20.37
CA PHE A 94 -1.37 0.23 -19.29
C PHE A 94 -0.76 -1.06 -19.86
N VAL A 95 0.39 -1.48 -19.34
CA VAL A 95 1.04 -2.73 -19.78
C VAL A 95 0.47 -3.90 -18.98
N GLU A 96 -0.32 -4.76 -19.62
CA GLU A 96 -0.90 -5.95 -18.97
C GLU A 96 0.16 -7.00 -18.62
N LYS A 97 1.08 -7.27 -19.54
CA LYS A 97 2.14 -8.28 -19.38
C LYS A 97 3.28 -8.02 -20.35
N ILE A 98 4.52 -8.16 -19.86
CA ILE A 98 5.72 -8.20 -20.71
C ILE A 98 5.98 -9.66 -21.07
N LEU A 99 6.13 -9.95 -22.36
CA LEU A 99 6.52 -11.27 -22.85
C LEU A 99 8.02 -11.25 -23.11
N ASP A 100 8.80 -11.97 -22.29
CA ASP A 100 10.20 -12.24 -22.59
C ASP A 100 10.29 -13.28 -23.71
N ARG A 101 11.24 -13.05 -24.63
CA ARG A 101 11.49 -13.88 -25.82
C ARG A 101 12.36 -15.10 -25.49
#